data_AF-A0A1A8CDQ8-F1
#
_entry.id   AF-A0A1A8CDQ8-F1
#
_cell.length_a   1.000
_cell.length_b   1.000
_cell.length_c   1.000
_cell.angle_alpha   90.00
_cell.angle_beta   90.00
_cell.angle_gamma   90.00
#
_symmetry.space_group_name_H-M   'P 1'
#
loop_
_entity.id
_entity.type
_entity.pdbx_description
1 polymer ?
#
loop_
_entity_poly.entity_id
_entity_poly.type
_entity_poly.pdbx_seq_one_letter_code
_entity_poly.pdbx_strand_id
1 'polypeptide(L)'
;MGAFQAQRLLCMCSLILAGTAAASGSNVCTSRGASTCKQCLAVHPSCAWCVQEDFSGSSRCDLKKNLLAAGCASPSLESPTSKLQVIEDRPLSNKAAGATQDVTQIKPQKLHITLRPDDAKRFTVKPNDGQCHLNSENMYRMSTTMDYPSLALITEKMSENNINLIFAVTNSVVPLYQNYSELIPGTTVGRLSNDSGNVIQLILKAYAKIRSKVELELLGVPEELSLSFNATCLNGELIPGLKSCSGLKIGDTVSFSVEARARGCPKQKKKTFIIKPVGFKDSLSITVTFECDCNSDFGKVWGKLCECDDFNCLHYKGELCSGHGVCNCGFCQCAPDWQGENCNCSKRTDTCMSSLGLLCSGRGQCVCGVCECTQLGAYGATCDKCPTCPDACTMKKECVECKHFKRGKLYDENICGRICKDEILLVDELVLHDSNAVNCSYKDENDCVVRFQYYEDASGKSILFVIKEPDCPKGPDILVVLLSVAGAVLFLGLAALLIWKLLVTIHDRREFAKFEEERARAKWDTGHNPLYKGATSTFTNITYRGKD
;
A
#
# COMPACT_ATOMS: atom_id res chain seq x y z
N MET A 1 29.33 65.35 -12.60
CA MET A 1 29.14 66.82 -12.62
C MET A 1 27.67 67.03 -12.24
N GLY A 2 27.35 67.25 -10.96
CA GLY A 2 27.32 68.59 -10.35
C GLY A 2 26.08 69.34 -10.87
N ALA A 3 24.90 69.19 -10.25
CA ALA A 3 24.38 70.00 -9.14
C ALA A 3 23.65 71.29 -9.59
N PHE A 4 22.65 71.68 -8.79
CA PHE A 4 21.78 72.87 -8.79
C PHE A 4 20.40 72.73 -9.47
N GLN A 5 19.27 72.61 -8.76
CA GLN A 5 18.56 73.47 -7.78
C GLN A 5 17.81 74.69 -8.37
N ALA A 6 16.66 74.95 -7.73
CA ALA A 6 15.81 76.17 -7.73
C ALA A 6 14.70 76.18 -8.79
N GLN A 7 13.44 76.56 -8.53
CA GLN A 7 12.74 77.02 -7.32
C GLN A 7 11.22 76.90 -7.58
N ARG A 8 10.46 76.78 -6.49
CA ARG A 8 9.00 76.74 -6.34
C ARG A 8 8.27 78.02 -6.78
N LEU A 9 6.96 77.89 -7.06
CA LEU A 9 5.78 78.75 -6.74
C LEU A 9 4.71 78.46 -7.84
N LEU A 10 3.39 78.30 -7.66
CA LEU A 10 2.38 78.36 -6.61
C LEU A 10 1.16 77.58 -7.19
N CYS A 11 0.55 76.66 -6.45
CA CYS A 11 -0.78 76.83 -5.82
C CYS A 11 -1.96 76.95 -6.81
N MET A 12 -2.78 75.90 -6.93
CA MET A 12 -4.24 75.97 -6.73
C MET A 12 -4.86 74.56 -6.68
N CYS A 13 -5.73 74.40 -5.69
CA CYS A 13 -6.43 73.24 -5.18
C CYS A 13 -7.41 72.50 -6.13
N SER A 14 -7.38 71.16 -6.02
CA SER A 14 -8.54 70.25 -5.79
C SER A 14 -9.49 69.96 -6.97
N LEU A 15 -9.76 68.72 -7.40
CA LEU A 15 -10.41 67.53 -6.76
C LEU A 15 -10.51 66.46 -7.91
N ILE A 16 -10.20 65.16 -7.80
CA ILE A 16 -11.08 64.05 -7.35
C ILE A 16 -10.45 62.67 -7.75
N LEU A 17 -10.54 61.70 -6.82
CA LEU A 17 -10.49 60.21 -6.86
C LEU A 17 -9.54 59.40 -7.79
N ALA A 18 -8.74 58.52 -7.16
CA ALA A 18 -8.75 57.07 -7.43
C ALA A 18 -8.06 56.30 -6.28
N GLY A 19 -8.77 55.34 -5.69
CA GLY A 19 -8.28 54.50 -4.61
C GLY A 19 -7.42 53.32 -5.08
N THR A 20 -6.48 52.91 -4.25
CA THR A 20 -5.85 51.58 -4.29
C THR A 20 -5.84 51.01 -2.87
N ALA A 21 -6.54 49.88 -2.70
CA ALA A 21 -6.48 49.10 -1.47
C ALA A 21 -5.17 48.29 -1.46
N ALA A 22 -4.37 48.46 -0.40
CA ALA A 22 -3.17 47.67 -0.16
C ALA A 22 -3.54 46.30 0.45
N ALA A 23 -3.21 45.21 -0.26
CA ALA A 23 -3.39 43.85 0.23
C ALA A 23 -2.34 43.51 1.32
N SER A 24 -2.80 43.08 2.50
CA SER A 24 -1.96 42.62 3.61
C SER A 24 -1.61 41.13 3.45
N GLY A 25 -0.33 40.80 3.30
CA GLY A 25 0.15 39.41 3.14
C GLY A 25 0.34 38.67 4.47
N SER A 26 -0.21 37.44 4.58
CA SER A 26 -0.06 36.55 5.74
C SER A 26 1.32 35.87 5.79
N ASN A 27 1.85 35.58 6.99
CA ASN A 27 3.14 34.92 7.24
C ASN A 27 3.07 33.95 8.43
N VAL A 28 4.17 33.26 8.75
CA VAL A 28 4.22 32.23 9.82
C VAL A 28 3.74 32.73 11.19
N CYS A 29 3.91 34.03 11.49
CA CYS A 29 3.52 34.64 12.76
C CYS A 29 2.04 35.02 12.78
N THR A 30 1.48 35.42 11.64
CA THR A 30 0.08 35.86 11.51
C THR A 30 -0.88 34.72 11.15
N SER A 31 -0.39 33.61 10.59
CA SER A 31 -1.21 32.46 10.16
C SER A 31 -1.65 31.54 11.28
N ARG A 32 -0.97 31.56 12.44
CA ARG A 32 -1.25 30.65 13.57
C ARG A 32 -2.19 31.21 14.64
N GLY A 33 -2.77 32.41 14.43
CA GLY A 33 -3.81 32.96 15.30
C GLY A 33 -3.38 33.16 16.76
N ALA A 34 -2.13 33.58 17.00
CA ALA A 34 -1.62 33.77 18.36
C ALA A 34 -2.37 34.91 19.08
N SER A 35 -3.07 34.57 20.16
CA SER A 35 -3.91 35.51 20.93
C SER A 35 -3.17 36.18 22.10
N THR A 36 -2.01 35.66 22.48
CA THR A 36 -1.18 36.16 23.59
C THR A 36 0.28 36.28 23.20
N CYS A 37 1.03 37.14 23.90
CA CYS A 37 2.47 37.30 23.72
C CYS A 37 3.22 35.96 23.84
N LYS A 38 2.91 35.16 24.87
CA LYS A 38 3.53 33.84 25.09
C LYS A 38 3.29 32.88 23.91
N GLN A 39 2.06 32.82 23.40
CA GLN A 39 1.73 32.00 22.23
C GLN A 39 2.49 32.49 20.99
N CYS A 40 2.55 33.80 20.77
CA CYS A 40 3.26 34.39 19.64
C CYS A 40 4.76 34.07 19.64
N LEU A 41 5.41 34.17 20.80
CA LEU A 41 6.85 33.91 20.92
C LEU A 41 7.21 32.43 20.73
N ALA A 42 6.25 31.53 20.97
CA ALA A 42 6.36 30.09 20.75
C ALA A 42 6.01 29.64 19.32
N VAL A 43 5.47 30.52 18.46
CA VAL A 43 5.13 30.15 17.06
C VAL A 43 6.37 29.90 16.22
N HIS A 44 7.34 30.82 16.30
CA HIS A 44 8.60 30.74 15.58
C HIS A 44 9.61 31.77 16.15
N PRO A 45 10.93 31.50 16.13
CA PRO A 45 11.95 32.43 16.63
C PRO A 45 11.98 33.81 15.97
N SER A 46 11.43 33.94 14.75
CA SER A 46 11.38 35.21 14.02
C SER A 46 10.17 36.10 14.37
N CYS A 47 9.21 35.58 15.14
CA CYS A 47 8.01 36.34 15.52
C CYS A 47 8.30 37.34 16.63
N ALA A 48 7.53 38.41 16.69
CA ALA A 48 7.58 39.43 17.72
C ALA A 48 6.15 39.82 18.09
N TRP A 49 5.99 40.41 19.27
CA TRP A 49 4.70 40.82 19.80
C TRP A 49 4.70 42.32 20.12
N CYS A 50 3.62 43.03 19.77
CA CYS A 50 3.45 44.44 20.11
C CYS A 50 2.53 44.61 21.33
N VAL A 51 3.05 45.19 22.42
CA VAL A 51 2.30 45.48 23.65
C VAL A 51 1.68 46.88 23.70
N GLN A 52 1.93 47.72 22.70
CA GLN A 52 1.43 49.09 22.64
C GLN A 52 -0.11 49.12 22.66
N GLU A 53 -0.70 49.91 23.56
CA GLU A 53 -2.14 49.93 23.80
C GLU A 53 -2.92 50.50 22.60
N ASP A 54 -2.44 51.60 22.01
CA ASP A 54 -3.00 52.30 20.85
C ASP A 54 -2.57 51.71 19.48
N PHE A 55 -2.03 50.49 19.48
CA PHE A 55 -1.57 49.84 18.26
C PHE A 55 -2.73 49.52 17.30
N SER A 56 -2.69 50.11 16.10
CA SER A 56 -3.73 50.01 15.06
C SER A 56 -3.42 48.98 13.95
N GLY A 57 -2.44 48.10 14.16
CA GLY A 57 -2.07 47.07 13.18
C GLY A 57 -3.04 45.88 13.14
N SER A 58 -3.03 45.14 12.03
CA SER A 58 -3.94 44.00 11.80
C SER A 58 -3.70 42.80 12.74
N SER A 59 -2.48 42.61 13.25
CA SER A 59 -2.14 41.57 14.21
C SER A 59 -1.09 42.06 15.20
N ARG A 60 -1.29 41.76 16.48
CA ARG A 60 -0.30 42.02 17.55
C ARG A 60 0.88 41.04 17.52
N CYS A 61 0.74 39.91 16.83
CA CYS A 61 1.81 38.94 16.56
C CYS A 61 2.21 38.98 15.08
N ASP A 62 3.43 39.41 14.78
CA ASP A 62 3.97 39.42 13.41
C ASP A 62 5.51 39.40 13.45
N LEU A 63 6.17 39.35 12.31
CA LEU A 63 7.60 39.58 12.20
C LEU A 63 7.94 40.98 12.75
N LYS A 64 9.06 41.08 13.46
CA LYS A 64 9.56 42.35 14.03
C LYS A 64 9.55 43.51 13.03
N LYS A 65 9.94 43.27 11.77
CA LYS A 65 9.97 44.30 10.71
C LYS A 65 8.56 44.80 10.36
N ASN A 66 7.58 43.91 10.34
CA ASN A 66 6.20 44.24 9.99
C ASN A 66 5.52 45.04 11.11
N LEU A 67 5.75 44.69 12.37
CA LEU A 67 5.22 45.45 13.52
C LEU A 67 5.78 46.87 13.58
N LEU A 68 7.07 47.05 13.29
CA LEU A 68 7.68 48.38 13.21
C LEU A 68 7.11 49.19 12.04
N ALA A 69 6.91 48.56 10.88
CA ALA A 69 6.29 49.21 9.71
C ALA A 69 4.81 49.58 9.96
N ALA A 70 4.12 48.80 10.80
CA ALA A 70 2.75 49.06 11.24
C ALA A 70 2.64 50.10 12.37
N GLY A 71 3.76 50.72 12.79
CA GLY A 71 3.76 51.80 13.78
C GLY A 71 3.90 51.35 15.23
N CYS A 72 4.26 50.10 15.50
CA CYS A 72 4.60 49.66 16.86
C CYS A 72 5.90 50.31 17.31
N ALA A 73 5.87 51.03 18.44
CA ALA A 73 7.05 51.64 19.02
C ALA A 73 8.06 50.57 19.48
N SER A 74 9.35 50.79 19.20
CA SER A 74 10.44 49.91 19.65
C SER A 74 10.41 49.50 21.14
N PRO A 75 10.12 50.40 22.12
CA PRO A 75 10.03 50.01 23.53
C PRO A 75 8.81 49.14 23.85
N SER A 76 7.82 49.10 22.97
CA SER A 76 6.60 48.30 23.10
C SER A 76 6.65 47.01 22.28
N LEU A 77 7.84 46.64 21.80
CA LEU A 77 8.07 45.46 20.98
C LEU A 77 8.77 44.36 21.80
N GLU A 78 8.05 43.26 22.03
CA GLU A 78 8.56 42.06 22.66
C GLU A 78 9.15 41.10 21.63
N SER A 79 10.48 40.98 21.63
CA SER A 79 11.22 40.12 20.71
C SER A 79 12.52 39.60 21.34
N PRO A 80 12.45 38.75 22.37
CA PRO A 80 13.64 38.15 22.98
C PRO A 80 14.44 37.34 21.96
N THR A 81 15.77 37.38 22.09
CA THR A 81 16.71 36.64 21.24
C THR A 81 17.53 35.68 22.10
N SER A 82 17.85 34.51 21.57
CA SER A 82 18.71 33.55 22.28
C SER A 82 20.13 34.10 22.42
N LYS A 83 20.71 33.96 23.61
CA LYS A 83 22.04 34.48 23.97
C LYS A 83 22.90 33.36 24.57
N LEU A 84 24.18 33.37 24.24
CA LEU A 84 25.22 32.54 24.86
C LEU A 84 26.23 33.49 25.50
N GLN A 85 26.44 33.35 26.81
CA GLN A 85 27.43 34.12 27.56
C GLN A 85 28.45 33.17 28.17
N VAL A 86 29.73 33.46 27.97
CA VAL A 86 30.81 32.74 28.65
C VAL A 86 31.03 33.41 29.99
N ILE A 87 30.75 32.70 31.08
CA ILE A 87 30.94 33.20 32.45
C ILE A 87 32.39 32.99 32.89
N GLU A 88 32.99 31.88 32.50
CA GLU A 88 34.34 31.52 32.92
C GLU A 88 35.10 30.83 31.79
N ASP A 89 36.27 31.40 31.42
CA ASP A 89 37.09 30.99 30.28
C ASP A 89 38.60 31.01 30.56
N ARG A 90 38.99 30.39 31.68
CA ARG A 90 40.38 30.19 32.06
C ARG A 90 41.14 29.39 30.99
N PRO A 91 42.41 29.74 30.68
CA PRO A 91 43.22 29.01 29.72
C PRO A 91 43.57 27.60 30.23
N LEU A 92 43.80 26.68 29.30
CA LEU A 92 44.29 25.34 29.63
C LEU A 92 45.69 25.43 30.28
N SER A 93 45.94 24.57 31.26
CA SER A 93 47.18 24.58 32.03
C SER A 93 48.29 23.77 31.35
N ASN A 94 49.49 24.35 31.27
CA ASN A 94 50.61 23.78 30.51
C ASN A 94 51.54 22.88 31.35
N LYS A 95 51.24 22.69 32.65
CA LYS A 95 52.10 21.95 33.60
C LYS A 95 51.26 21.12 34.57
N ALA A 96 51.66 19.88 34.80
CA ALA A 96 51.14 19.07 35.90
C ALA A 96 51.90 19.43 37.20
N ALA A 97 51.17 20.05 38.14
CA ALA A 97 51.45 20.22 39.57
C ALA A 97 52.82 20.77 40.01
N GLY A 98 52.78 21.94 40.66
CA GLY A 98 53.92 22.49 41.41
C GLY A 98 53.61 23.69 42.32
N ALA A 99 52.44 24.30 42.24
CA ALA A 99 51.99 25.32 43.20
C ALA A 99 50.46 25.25 43.33
N THR A 100 49.95 25.74 44.45
CA THR A 100 48.59 25.73 45.02
C THR A 100 47.43 26.27 44.14
N GLN A 101 47.49 26.17 42.81
CA GLN A 101 46.43 26.61 41.89
C GLN A 101 45.82 25.43 41.12
N ASP A 102 44.50 25.46 40.96
CA ASP A 102 43.69 24.45 40.27
C ASP A 102 44.08 24.29 38.80
N VAL A 103 44.46 23.06 38.41
CA VAL A 103 44.80 22.67 37.03
C VAL A 103 43.54 22.76 36.15
N THR A 104 43.59 23.59 35.10
CA THR A 104 42.46 23.76 34.16
C THR A 104 42.67 22.89 32.91
N GLN A 105 41.83 21.87 32.74
CA GLN A 105 41.91 20.89 31.62
C GLN A 105 40.79 21.04 30.59
N ILE A 106 39.78 21.88 30.86
CA ILE A 106 38.65 22.12 29.94
C ILE A 106 38.41 23.62 29.80
N LYS A 107 38.05 24.06 28.59
CA LYS A 107 37.79 25.47 28.24
C LYS A 107 36.60 25.56 27.27
N PRO A 108 35.61 26.46 27.48
CA PRO A 108 35.36 27.29 28.67
C PRO A 108 34.87 26.46 29.86
N GLN A 109 35.00 26.99 31.09
CA GLN A 109 34.59 26.26 32.31
C GLN A 109 33.13 26.50 32.66
N LYS A 110 32.58 27.67 32.33
CA LYS A 110 31.20 28.01 32.66
C LYS A 110 30.53 28.81 31.55
N LEU A 111 29.39 28.31 31.08
CA LEU A 111 28.53 28.93 30.08
C LEU A 111 27.15 29.22 30.68
N HIS A 112 26.55 30.36 30.32
CA HIS A 112 25.15 30.66 30.57
C HIS A 112 24.43 30.87 29.24
N ILE A 113 23.41 30.04 29.01
CA ILE A 113 22.65 30.02 27.76
C ILE A 113 21.22 30.41 28.06
N THR A 114 20.72 31.43 27.37
CA THR A 114 19.30 31.81 27.39
C THR A 114 18.74 31.48 26.00
N LEU A 115 17.78 30.56 25.92
CA LEU A 115 17.18 30.13 24.67
C LEU A 115 15.73 30.60 24.55
N ARG A 116 15.36 31.02 23.35
CA ARG A 116 13.98 31.19 22.94
C ARG A 116 13.43 29.84 22.46
N PRO A 117 12.14 29.52 22.69
CA PRO A 117 11.53 28.31 22.12
C PRO A 117 11.79 28.16 20.62
N ASP A 118 12.17 26.95 20.21
CA ASP A 118 12.54 26.54 18.85
C ASP A 118 13.76 27.26 18.22
N ASP A 119 14.52 28.02 19.01
CA ASP A 119 15.79 28.64 18.60
C ASP A 119 17.00 27.88 19.19
N ALA A 120 18.13 27.91 18.50
CA ALA A 120 19.32 27.13 18.85
C ALA A 120 20.59 27.99 18.97
N LYS A 121 21.44 27.68 19.96
CA LYS A 121 22.81 28.21 20.09
C LYS A 121 23.82 27.06 20.15
N ARG A 122 24.94 27.24 19.46
CA ARG A 122 26.05 26.27 19.38
C ARG A 122 27.28 26.82 20.11
N PHE A 123 28.02 25.93 20.76
CA PHE A 123 29.33 26.18 21.37
C PHE A 123 30.28 25.01 21.04
N THR A 124 31.60 25.21 21.15
CA THR A 124 32.61 24.26 20.63
C THR A 124 33.69 23.95 21.67
N VAL A 125 34.03 22.66 21.80
CA VAL A 125 35.25 22.14 22.45
C VAL A 125 36.07 21.43 21.37
N LYS A 126 37.40 21.62 21.34
CA LYS A 126 38.25 21.07 20.26
C LYS A 126 39.00 19.80 20.71
N PRO A 127 38.64 18.61 20.22
CA PRO A 127 39.35 17.37 20.53
C PRO A 127 40.74 17.32 19.87
N ASN A 128 41.62 16.47 20.40
CA ASN A 128 42.91 16.18 19.79
C ASN A 128 42.73 15.49 18.43
N ASP A 129 43.48 15.92 17.41
CA ASP A 129 43.33 15.44 16.04
C ASP A 129 44.33 14.34 15.65
N GLY A 130 45.27 13.98 16.54
CA GLY A 130 46.29 12.97 16.28
C GLY A 130 47.30 13.35 15.19
N GLN A 131 47.39 14.64 14.85
CA GLN A 131 48.31 15.16 13.82
C GLN A 131 49.54 15.85 14.43
N CYS A 132 50.59 16.02 13.62
CA CYS A 132 51.79 16.73 14.05
C CYS A 132 51.58 18.26 14.01
N HIS A 133 51.81 18.93 15.14
CA HIS A 133 51.72 20.39 15.28
C HIS A 133 52.96 21.00 15.94
N LEU A 134 54.14 20.38 15.73
CA LEU A 134 55.41 20.99 16.12
C LEU A 134 55.73 22.15 15.16
N ASN A 135 56.13 23.30 15.71
CA ASN A 135 56.60 24.43 14.92
C ASN A 135 58.11 24.28 14.59
N SER A 136 58.66 25.23 13.84
CA SER A 136 60.09 25.28 13.50
C SER A 136 61.04 25.44 14.70
N GLU A 137 60.52 25.77 15.88
CA GLU A 137 61.26 25.88 17.14
C GLU A 137 61.14 24.61 18.01
N ASN A 138 60.60 23.52 17.46
CA ASN A 138 60.34 22.25 18.14
C ASN A 138 59.34 22.36 19.33
N MET A 139 58.47 23.37 19.34
CA MET A 139 57.41 23.54 20.33
C MET A 139 56.04 23.09 19.80
N TYR A 140 55.23 22.45 20.66
CA TYR A 140 53.87 22.03 20.33
C TYR A 140 52.90 23.21 20.41
N ARG A 141 52.52 23.76 19.25
CA ARG A 141 51.71 24.99 19.14
C ARG A 141 50.25 24.83 19.59
N MET A 142 49.74 23.60 19.63
CA MET A 142 48.34 23.32 19.96
C MET A 142 48.09 23.04 21.45
N SER A 143 49.11 23.15 22.30
CA SER A 143 49.05 22.87 23.74
C SER A 143 47.92 23.59 24.49
N THR A 144 47.55 24.80 24.07
CA THR A 144 46.52 25.63 24.72
C THR A 144 45.17 25.63 24.01
N THR A 145 45.05 24.92 22.89
CA THR A 145 43.87 24.99 21.99
C THR A 145 43.25 23.64 21.66
N MET A 146 43.97 22.53 21.87
CA MET A 146 43.45 21.17 21.77
C MET A 146 43.43 20.50 23.14
N ASP A 147 42.49 19.59 23.30
CA ASP A 147 42.46 18.68 24.44
C ASP A 147 43.62 17.65 24.40
N TYR A 148 43.87 16.99 25.53
CA TYR A 148 44.79 15.87 25.61
C TYR A 148 44.29 14.69 24.75
N PRO A 149 45.20 13.88 24.18
CA PRO A 149 44.79 12.71 23.41
C PRO A 149 44.21 11.63 24.34
N SER A 150 43.19 10.94 23.84
CA SER A 150 42.64 9.77 24.54
C SER A 150 43.59 8.57 24.47
N LEU A 151 43.45 7.60 25.38
CA LEU A 151 44.25 6.38 25.33
C LEU A 151 44.06 5.61 24.01
N ALA A 152 42.84 5.61 23.47
CA ALA A 152 42.55 4.98 22.19
C ALA A 152 43.30 5.66 21.04
N LEU A 153 43.30 7.00 20.99
CA LEU A 153 44.01 7.77 19.96
C LEU A 153 45.54 7.56 20.06
N ILE A 154 46.08 7.52 21.27
CA ILE A 154 47.50 7.20 21.49
C ILE A 154 47.81 5.79 20.97
N THR A 155 46.98 4.81 21.32
CA THR A 155 47.16 3.40 20.93
C THR A 155 47.12 3.24 19.40
N GLU A 156 46.17 3.89 18.74
CA GLU A 156 46.05 3.92 17.28
C GLU A 156 47.32 4.50 16.63
N LYS A 157 47.75 5.69 17.05
CA LYS A 157 48.95 6.32 16.48
C LYS A 157 50.25 5.59 16.80
N MET A 158 50.36 4.91 17.94
CA MET A 158 51.51 4.07 18.25
C MET A 158 51.56 2.83 17.36
N SER A 159 50.43 2.17 17.12
CA SER A 159 50.34 1.02 16.20
C SER A 159 50.63 1.42 14.74
N GLU A 160 50.07 2.53 14.27
CA GLU A 160 50.31 3.06 12.91
C GLU A 160 51.81 3.32 12.67
N ASN A 161 52.49 3.92 13.66
CA ASN A 161 53.88 4.32 13.54
C ASN A 161 54.88 3.27 14.06
N ASN A 162 54.41 2.08 14.46
CA ASN A 162 55.22 0.98 15.00
C ASN A 162 56.10 1.38 16.20
N ILE A 163 55.54 2.15 17.13
CA ILE A 163 56.22 2.68 18.32
C ILE A 163 55.97 1.78 19.52
N ASN A 164 57.04 1.38 20.23
CA ASN A 164 56.94 0.70 21.53
C ASN A 164 57.15 1.71 22.66
N LEU A 165 56.11 1.95 23.47
CA LEU A 165 56.18 2.88 24.59
C LEU A 165 56.70 2.20 25.87
N ILE A 166 57.67 2.83 26.53
CA ILE A 166 58.23 2.40 27.81
C ILE A 166 57.88 3.44 28.87
N PHE A 167 57.07 3.07 29.85
CA PHE A 167 56.77 3.88 31.02
C PHE A 167 57.87 3.72 32.08
N ALA A 168 58.85 4.63 32.10
CA ALA A 168 59.84 4.72 33.16
C ALA A 168 59.37 5.72 34.23
N VAL A 169 58.77 5.22 35.31
CA VAL A 169 58.09 6.06 36.31
C VAL A 169 58.55 5.78 37.73
N THR A 170 58.45 6.78 38.61
CA THR A 170 58.84 6.64 40.02
C THR A 170 57.87 5.75 40.79
N ASN A 171 58.33 5.20 41.92
CA ASN A 171 57.62 4.16 42.67
C ASN A 171 56.18 4.53 43.08
N SER A 172 55.90 5.80 43.37
CA SER A 172 54.58 6.26 43.83
C SER A 172 53.48 6.10 42.77
N VAL A 173 53.84 6.10 41.49
CA VAL A 173 52.86 6.07 40.39
C VAL A 173 52.96 4.80 39.54
N VAL A 174 53.84 3.85 39.88
CA VAL A 174 53.96 2.56 39.16
C VAL A 174 52.61 1.85 39.00
N PRO A 175 51.75 1.70 40.03
CA PRO A 175 50.48 1.00 39.87
C PRO A 175 49.56 1.65 38.83
N LEU A 176 49.55 2.99 38.75
CA LEU A 176 48.73 3.71 37.78
C LEU A 176 49.17 3.41 36.34
N TYR A 177 50.47 3.47 36.08
CA TYR A 177 51.00 3.20 34.74
C TYR A 177 50.98 1.72 34.38
N GLN A 178 50.97 0.83 35.37
CA GLN A 178 50.72 -0.59 35.16
C GLN A 178 49.31 -0.81 34.60
N ASN A 179 48.29 -0.16 35.18
CA ASN A 179 46.92 -0.24 34.67
C ASN A 179 46.80 0.35 33.24
N TYR A 180 47.51 1.44 32.95
CA TYR A 180 47.54 1.96 31.56
C TYR A 180 48.24 1.00 30.60
N SER A 181 49.29 0.30 31.05
CA SER A 181 50.01 -0.67 30.22
C SER A 181 49.16 -1.89 29.86
N GLU A 182 48.18 -2.24 30.68
CA GLU A 182 47.18 -3.28 30.36
C GLU A 182 46.23 -2.84 29.23
N LEU A 183 45.96 -1.54 29.11
CA LEU A 183 45.08 -0.97 28.08
C LEU A 183 45.80 -0.66 26.76
N ILE A 184 47.12 -0.47 26.78
CA ILE A 184 47.94 -0.13 25.62
C ILE A 184 48.86 -1.33 25.29
N PRO A 185 48.51 -2.17 24.31
CA PRO A 185 49.30 -3.33 23.93
C PRO A 185 50.73 -2.97 23.51
N GLY A 186 51.69 -3.85 23.81
CA GLY A 186 53.10 -3.66 23.47
C GLY A 186 53.88 -2.72 24.39
N THR A 187 53.23 -2.11 25.38
CA THR A 187 53.89 -1.22 26.34
C THR A 187 54.55 -1.97 27.50
N THR A 188 55.55 -1.35 28.12
CA THR A 188 56.21 -1.90 29.31
C THR A 188 56.40 -0.84 30.37
N VAL A 189 56.27 -1.22 31.64
CA VAL A 189 56.50 -0.34 32.79
C VAL A 189 57.79 -0.75 33.50
N GLY A 190 58.61 0.24 33.83
CA GLY A 190 59.82 0.09 34.62
C GLY A 190 59.86 1.11 35.75
N ARG A 191 60.29 0.67 36.93
CA ARG A 191 60.48 1.56 38.09
C ARG A 191 61.77 2.36 37.93
N LEU A 192 61.62 3.67 37.81
CA LEU A 192 62.72 4.63 37.76
C LEU A 192 63.11 5.05 39.19
N SER A 193 64.41 5.10 39.48
CA SER A 193 64.91 5.68 40.73
C SER A 193 64.71 7.20 40.74
N ASN A 194 64.66 7.82 41.91
CA ASN A 194 64.39 9.27 42.01
C ASN A 194 65.48 10.14 41.35
N ASP A 195 66.70 9.62 41.26
CA ASP A 195 67.85 10.20 40.58
C ASP A 195 67.99 9.73 39.12
N SER A 196 67.08 8.88 38.64
CA SER A 196 67.12 8.23 37.32
C SER A 196 68.39 7.42 37.03
N GLY A 197 69.21 7.09 38.04
CA GLY A 197 70.46 6.35 37.89
C GLY A 197 70.31 4.94 37.31
N ASN A 198 69.12 4.34 37.39
CA ASN A 198 68.84 3.01 36.85
C ASN A 198 68.25 2.99 35.43
N VAL A 199 68.17 4.13 34.74
CA VAL A 199 67.48 4.26 33.43
C VAL A 199 68.08 3.35 32.34
N ILE A 200 69.41 3.19 32.30
CA ILE A 200 70.08 2.35 31.29
C ILE A 200 69.66 0.88 31.46
N GLN A 201 69.69 0.38 32.69
CA GLN A 201 69.26 -0.99 32.99
C GLN A 201 67.76 -1.19 32.73
N LEU A 202 66.95 -0.16 32.98
CA LEU A 202 65.52 -0.18 32.68
C LEU A 202 65.27 -0.35 31.18
N ILE A 203 65.96 0.42 30.33
CA ILE A 203 65.84 0.32 28.87
C ILE A 203 66.26 -1.06 28.38
N LEU A 204 67.39 -1.60 28.86
CA LEU A 204 67.85 -2.95 28.48
C LEU A 204 66.83 -4.03 28.86
N LYS A 205 66.27 -3.95 30.09
CA LYS A 205 65.22 -4.88 30.54
C LYS A 205 63.93 -4.73 29.75
N ALA A 206 63.51 -3.51 29.44
CA ALA A 206 62.32 -3.22 28.65
C ALA A 206 62.48 -3.75 27.22
N TYR A 207 63.63 -3.53 26.58
CA TYR A 207 63.92 -4.04 25.25
C TYR A 207 63.88 -5.58 25.20
N ALA A 208 64.52 -6.25 26.18
CA ALA A 208 64.45 -7.70 26.29
C ALA A 208 63.00 -8.20 26.49
N LYS A 209 62.21 -7.49 27.31
CA LYS A 209 60.81 -7.83 27.57
C LYS A 209 59.94 -7.67 26.31
N ILE A 210 60.09 -6.57 25.57
CA ILE A 210 59.37 -6.33 24.31
C ILE A 210 59.70 -7.43 23.29
N ARG A 211 60.99 -7.76 23.13
CA ARG A 211 61.45 -8.79 22.19
C ARG A 211 61.09 -10.23 22.62
N SER A 212 60.76 -10.43 23.89
CA SER A 212 60.35 -11.74 24.40
C SER A 212 58.88 -12.09 24.15
N LYS A 213 58.09 -11.16 23.59
CA LYS A 213 56.67 -11.36 23.30
C LYS A 213 56.40 -11.06 21.82
N VAL A 214 55.68 -11.97 21.17
CA VAL A 214 55.11 -11.73 19.85
C VAL A 214 53.60 -11.79 19.99
N GLU A 215 52.91 -10.72 19.63
CA GLU A 215 51.45 -10.59 19.70
C GLU A 215 50.92 -10.05 18.39
N LEU A 216 49.84 -10.64 17.88
CA LEU A 216 49.21 -10.23 16.62
C LEU A 216 48.18 -9.11 16.85
N GLU A 217 48.32 -8.04 16.08
CA GLU A 217 47.33 -6.99 15.92
C GLU A 217 46.61 -7.09 14.57
N LEU A 218 45.35 -6.62 14.55
CA LEU A 218 44.45 -6.70 13.42
C LEU A 218 44.04 -5.29 13.00
N LEU A 219 44.19 -4.97 11.71
CA LEU A 219 43.85 -3.67 11.16
C LEU A 219 42.83 -3.82 10.04
N GLY A 220 41.72 -3.07 10.14
CA GLY A 220 40.71 -2.99 9.08
C GLY A 220 39.91 -4.28 8.85
N VAL A 221 39.71 -5.11 9.89
CA VAL A 221 38.93 -6.35 9.75
C VAL A 221 37.46 -6.03 9.41
N PRO A 222 36.91 -6.57 8.33
CA PRO A 222 35.50 -6.40 7.98
C PRO A 222 34.56 -6.95 9.06
N GLU A 223 33.49 -6.22 9.35
CA GLU A 223 32.47 -6.64 10.34
C GLU A 223 31.79 -7.97 9.97
N GLU A 224 31.75 -8.31 8.67
CA GLU A 224 31.16 -9.55 8.16
C GLU A 224 32.07 -10.78 8.34
N LEU A 225 33.29 -10.61 8.88
CA LEU A 225 34.25 -11.70 9.13
C LEU A 225 34.44 -11.95 10.63
N SER A 226 34.46 -13.23 10.99
CA SER A 226 34.85 -13.73 12.30
C SER A 226 36.20 -14.42 12.19
N LEU A 227 37.18 -13.99 12.98
CA LEU A 227 38.52 -14.59 13.01
C LEU A 227 38.74 -15.38 14.30
N SER A 228 39.22 -16.62 14.20
CA SER A 228 39.72 -17.44 15.30
C SER A 228 41.21 -17.66 15.17
N PHE A 229 41.93 -17.65 16.29
CA PHE A 229 43.39 -17.75 16.35
C PHE A 229 43.80 -18.90 17.25
N ASN A 230 44.77 -19.69 16.79
CA ASN A 230 45.48 -20.66 17.61
C ASN A 230 46.99 -20.38 17.49
N ALA A 231 47.73 -20.48 18.60
CA ALA A 231 49.16 -20.21 18.63
C ALA A 231 49.95 -21.51 18.87
N THR A 232 51.06 -21.67 18.16
CA THR A 232 52.06 -22.70 18.40
C THR A 232 53.38 -22.01 18.77
N CYS A 233 53.67 -21.99 20.07
CA CYS A 233 54.89 -21.39 20.60
C CYS A 233 56.04 -22.44 20.67
N LEU A 234 57.01 -22.25 21.57
CA LEU A 234 58.23 -23.07 21.64
C LEU A 234 58.02 -24.57 21.93
N ASN A 235 56.91 -24.93 22.57
CA ASN A 235 56.65 -26.31 22.97
C ASN A 235 56.09 -27.17 21.83
N GLY A 236 55.81 -26.58 20.65
CA GLY A 236 55.15 -27.26 19.53
C GLY A 236 53.68 -27.61 19.78
N GLU A 237 53.15 -27.33 20.98
CA GLU A 237 51.76 -27.52 21.35
C GLU A 237 50.88 -26.41 20.76
N LEU A 238 49.74 -26.82 20.20
CA LEU A 238 48.74 -25.91 19.67
C LEU A 238 47.85 -25.39 20.81
N ILE A 239 47.92 -24.09 21.09
CA ILE A 239 47.12 -23.44 22.12
C ILE A 239 45.93 -22.74 21.47
N PRO A 240 44.69 -23.23 21.67
CA PRO A 240 43.51 -22.66 21.04
C PRO A 240 43.11 -21.30 21.63
N GLY A 241 42.63 -20.39 20.79
CA GLY A 241 42.15 -19.07 21.19
C GLY A 241 43.24 -18.04 21.53
N LEU A 242 44.51 -18.42 21.41
CA LEU A 242 45.65 -17.56 21.74
C LEU A 242 46.25 -16.92 20.49
N LYS A 243 46.54 -15.61 20.54
CA LYS A 243 47.16 -14.82 19.46
C LYS A 243 48.49 -14.17 19.86
N SER A 244 49.11 -14.66 20.93
CA SER A 244 50.39 -14.17 21.44
C SER A 244 51.24 -15.27 22.05
N CYS A 245 52.55 -15.20 21.89
CA CYS A 245 53.53 -16.04 22.57
C CYS A 245 54.46 -15.17 23.42
N SER A 246 54.83 -15.62 24.62
CA SER A 246 55.73 -14.93 25.55
C SER A 246 56.90 -15.81 25.99
N GLY A 247 57.98 -15.20 26.48
CA GLY A 247 59.16 -15.92 26.96
C GLY A 247 60.14 -16.31 25.85
N LEU A 248 60.07 -15.63 24.70
CA LEU A 248 60.88 -15.89 23.52
C LEU A 248 62.30 -15.29 23.66
N LYS A 249 63.27 -15.96 23.06
CA LYS A 249 64.63 -15.47 22.86
C LYS A 249 64.82 -15.02 21.40
N ILE A 250 65.86 -14.22 21.18
CA ILE A 250 66.20 -13.77 19.82
C ILE A 250 66.59 -15.00 18.98
N GLY A 251 65.90 -15.19 17.85
CA GLY A 251 66.09 -16.33 16.94
C GLY A 251 64.98 -17.39 17.03
N ASP A 252 64.14 -17.33 18.06
CA ASP A 252 63.01 -18.25 18.21
C ASP A 252 61.94 -17.99 17.15
N THR A 253 61.28 -19.06 16.69
CA THR A 253 60.19 -19.00 15.71
C THR A 253 58.89 -19.52 16.33
N VAL A 254 57.79 -18.82 16.08
CA VAL A 254 56.44 -19.21 16.50
C VAL A 254 55.51 -19.19 15.30
N SER A 255 54.43 -19.96 15.32
CA SER A 255 53.44 -19.97 14.25
C SER A 255 52.03 -19.74 14.80
N PHE A 256 51.19 -19.16 13.94
CA PHE A 256 49.79 -18.88 14.26
C PHE A 256 48.90 -19.47 13.17
N SER A 257 47.89 -20.22 13.58
CA SER A 257 46.82 -20.69 12.69
C SER A 257 45.64 -19.73 12.82
N VAL A 258 45.20 -19.18 11.70
CA VAL A 258 44.09 -18.22 11.63
C VAL A 258 42.98 -18.82 10.79
N GLU A 259 41.79 -18.94 11.37
CA GLU A 259 40.59 -19.37 10.67
C GLU A 259 39.67 -18.17 10.49
N ALA A 260 39.23 -17.93 9.25
CA ALA A 260 38.34 -16.84 8.88
C ALA A 260 36.98 -17.39 8.44
N ARG A 261 35.90 -16.97 9.11
CA ARG A 261 34.52 -17.36 8.78
C ARG A 261 33.69 -16.14 8.40
N ALA A 262 33.07 -16.17 7.22
CA ALA A 262 32.11 -15.16 6.82
C ALA A 262 30.77 -15.37 7.56
N ARG A 263 30.21 -14.30 8.13
CA ARG A 263 28.88 -14.30 8.78
C ARG A 263 27.76 -13.82 7.85
N GLY A 264 28.11 -13.17 6.75
CA GLY A 264 27.17 -12.64 5.78
C GLY A 264 27.87 -12.18 4.52
N CYS A 265 27.10 -11.58 3.61
CA CYS A 265 27.64 -11.04 2.37
C CYS A 265 27.64 -9.50 2.37
N PRO A 266 28.82 -8.85 2.33
CA PRO A 266 28.90 -7.41 2.16
C PRO A 266 28.49 -6.97 0.74
N LYS A 267 27.97 -5.75 0.62
CA LYS A 267 27.72 -5.10 -0.69
C LYS A 267 29.00 -4.99 -1.53
N GLN A 268 30.13 -4.68 -0.87
CA GLN A 268 31.44 -4.69 -1.50
C GLN A 268 32.06 -6.07 -1.37
N LYS A 269 32.13 -6.79 -2.48
CA LYS A 269 32.58 -8.19 -2.52
C LYS A 269 34.07 -8.39 -2.26
N LYS A 270 34.90 -7.37 -2.40
CA LYS A 270 36.34 -7.48 -2.13
C LYS A 270 36.72 -6.53 -1.02
N LYS A 271 37.26 -7.07 0.07
CA LYS A 271 37.78 -6.30 1.19
C LYS A 271 39.17 -6.84 1.55
N THR A 272 40.02 -5.95 2.04
CA THR A 272 41.39 -6.29 2.44
C THR A 272 41.59 -5.87 3.89
N PHE A 273 42.22 -6.73 4.67
CA PHE A 273 42.61 -6.45 6.05
C PHE A 273 44.04 -6.93 6.31
N ILE A 274 44.63 -6.44 7.39
CA ILE A 274 46.03 -6.71 7.71
C ILE A 274 46.14 -7.39 9.07
N ILE A 275 46.97 -8.42 9.14
CA ILE A 275 47.46 -9.02 10.38
C ILE A 275 48.94 -8.69 10.47
N LYS A 276 49.40 -8.11 11.58
CA LYS A 276 50.82 -7.86 11.80
C LYS A 276 51.23 -8.10 13.25
N PRO A 277 52.50 -8.41 13.54
CA PRO A 277 53.00 -8.41 14.91
C PRO A 277 53.15 -6.98 15.44
N VAL A 278 52.76 -6.76 16.70
CA VAL A 278 52.88 -5.45 17.36
C VAL A 278 54.32 -4.95 17.33
N GLY A 279 54.54 -3.73 16.81
CA GLY A 279 55.85 -3.08 16.78
C GLY A 279 56.78 -3.56 15.66
N PHE A 280 56.32 -4.40 14.74
CA PHE A 280 57.06 -4.82 13.55
C PHE A 280 56.59 -4.08 12.30
N LYS A 281 57.51 -3.85 11.36
CA LYS A 281 57.21 -3.23 10.06
C LYS A 281 56.55 -4.22 9.10
N ASP A 282 56.94 -5.50 9.16
CA ASP A 282 56.40 -6.55 8.30
C ASP A 282 54.95 -6.88 8.65
N SER A 283 54.14 -7.17 7.64
CA SER A 283 52.72 -7.43 7.80
C SER A 283 52.18 -8.41 6.76
N LEU A 284 51.09 -9.09 7.09
CA LEU A 284 50.36 -9.98 6.21
C LEU A 284 49.07 -9.29 5.75
N SER A 285 49.00 -8.97 4.46
CA SER A 285 47.79 -8.40 3.82
C SER A 285 46.93 -9.52 3.25
N ILE A 286 45.67 -9.58 3.69
CA ILE A 286 44.72 -10.63 3.32
C ILE A 286 43.57 -10.00 2.56
N THR A 287 43.37 -10.41 1.31
CA THR A 287 42.23 -9.98 0.50
C THR A 287 41.17 -11.08 0.47
N VAL A 288 39.98 -10.76 0.96
CA VAL A 288 38.83 -11.67 1.00
C VAL A 288 37.86 -11.27 -0.10
N THR A 289 37.48 -12.24 -0.92
CA THR A 289 36.41 -12.10 -1.91
C THR A 289 35.18 -12.85 -1.41
N PHE A 290 34.05 -12.16 -1.29
CA PHE A 290 32.76 -12.71 -0.88
C PHE A 290 31.95 -13.07 -2.13
N GLU A 291 31.74 -14.36 -2.32
CA GLU A 291 30.95 -14.92 -3.42
C GLU A 291 29.55 -15.24 -2.93
N CYS A 292 28.58 -14.39 -3.29
CA CYS A 292 27.23 -14.45 -2.74
C CYS A 292 26.14 -14.41 -3.82
N ASP A 293 26.53 -14.18 -5.07
CA ASP A 293 25.58 -14.20 -6.17
C ASP A 293 25.49 -15.63 -6.66
N CYS A 294 24.26 -16.15 -6.66
CA CYS A 294 23.96 -17.36 -7.40
C CYS A 294 23.83 -16.96 -8.88
N ASN A 295 24.73 -17.44 -9.73
CA ASN A 295 24.58 -17.26 -11.16
C ASN A 295 23.45 -18.20 -11.63
N SER A 296 22.25 -17.66 -11.81
CA SER A 296 21.11 -18.38 -12.38
C SER A 296 20.67 -17.67 -13.65
N ASP A 297 20.56 -18.42 -14.74
CA ASP A 297 20.12 -17.92 -16.06
C ASP A 297 18.63 -17.49 -16.06
N PHE A 298 17.92 -17.69 -14.96
CA PHE A 298 16.47 -17.53 -14.84
C PHE A 298 16.03 -16.29 -14.06
N GLY A 299 16.94 -15.64 -13.31
CA GLY A 299 16.65 -14.44 -12.53
C GLY A 299 17.38 -14.39 -11.17
N LYS A 300 16.92 -13.52 -10.27
CA LYS A 300 17.51 -13.31 -8.95
C LYS A 300 16.82 -14.16 -7.89
N VAL A 301 17.62 -14.77 -7.02
CA VAL A 301 17.17 -15.49 -5.82
C VAL A 301 17.68 -14.76 -4.59
N TRP A 302 16.82 -14.53 -3.59
CA TRP A 302 17.15 -13.86 -2.33
C TRP A 302 16.40 -14.47 -1.15
N GLY A 303 16.63 -13.94 0.06
CA GLY A 303 16.07 -14.47 1.30
C GLY A 303 17.13 -15.16 2.17
N LYS A 304 16.83 -15.34 3.46
CA LYS A 304 17.80 -15.90 4.43
C LYS A 304 18.12 -17.36 4.12
N LEU A 305 17.17 -18.07 3.52
CA LEU A 305 17.20 -19.46 3.13
C LEU A 305 17.07 -19.62 1.61
N CYS A 306 17.30 -18.55 0.84
CA CYS A 306 17.08 -18.51 -0.62
C CYS A 306 15.64 -18.88 -1.02
N GLU A 307 14.68 -18.50 -0.18
CA GLU A 307 13.27 -18.84 -0.31
C GLU A 307 12.50 -17.93 -1.28
N CYS A 308 13.11 -16.84 -1.76
CA CYS A 308 12.48 -15.87 -2.64
C CYS A 308 13.17 -15.78 -4.01
N ASP A 309 12.38 -15.52 -5.04
CA ASP A 309 12.86 -15.27 -6.40
C ASP A 309 11.96 -14.27 -7.16
N ASP A 310 12.40 -13.82 -8.33
CA ASP A 310 11.70 -12.88 -9.22
C ASP A 310 11.12 -13.54 -10.49
N PHE A 311 11.04 -14.87 -10.56
CA PHE A 311 10.62 -15.58 -11.77
C PHE A 311 9.53 -16.65 -11.57
N ASN A 312 9.25 -17.10 -10.35
CA ASN A 312 8.23 -18.10 -10.02
C ASN A 312 6.85 -17.48 -9.68
N CYS A 313 6.48 -16.35 -10.28
CA CYS A 313 5.12 -15.82 -10.14
C CYS A 313 4.14 -16.41 -11.18
N LEU A 314 2.84 -16.13 -11.02
CA LEU A 314 1.80 -16.60 -11.94
C LEU A 314 1.94 -15.98 -13.33
N HIS A 315 1.75 -16.81 -14.36
CA HIS A 315 1.73 -16.38 -15.76
C HIS A 315 0.29 -16.30 -16.30
N TYR A 316 0.06 -15.36 -17.22
CA TYR A 316 -1.16 -15.30 -18.02
C TYR A 316 -0.81 -15.05 -19.48
N LYS A 317 -1.32 -15.89 -20.38
CA LYS A 317 -0.99 -15.87 -21.82
C LYS A 317 0.54 -15.89 -22.08
N GLY A 318 1.30 -16.60 -21.26
CA GLY A 318 2.75 -16.74 -21.36
C GLY A 318 3.56 -15.66 -20.65
N GLU A 319 2.95 -14.54 -20.27
CA GLU A 319 3.65 -13.40 -19.64
C GLU A 319 3.59 -13.50 -18.10
N LEU A 320 4.75 -13.32 -17.45
CA LEU A 320 4.88 -13.26 -15.99
C LEU A 320 4.12 -12.05 -15.47
N CYS A 321 3.22 -12.24 -14.50
CA CYS A 321 2.33 -11.18 -13.99
C CYS A 321 1.58 -10.43 -15.10
N SER A 322 1.22 -11.14 -16.18
CA SER A 322 0.56 -10.59 -17.38
C SER A 322 1.31 -9.43 -18.06
N GLY A 323 2.60 -9.23 -17.77
CA GLY A 323 3.37 -8.06 -18.23
C GLY A 323 2.94 -6.74 -17.59
N HIS A 324 2.14 -6.79 -16.52
CA HIS A 324 1.52 -5.64 -15.85
C HIS A 324 1.86 -5.56 -14.37
N GLY A 325 2.91 -6.26 -13.94
CA GLY A 325 3.39 -6.24 -12.56
C GLY A 325 4.82 -6.73 -12.45
N VAL A 326 5.39 -6.56 -11.26
CA VAL A 326 6.72 -7.05 -10.91
C VAL A 326 6.59 -8.26 -10.00
N CYS A 327 7.29 -9.35 -10.30
CA CYS A 327 7.31 -10.53 -9.45
C CYS A 327 8.19 -10.28 -8.21
N ASN A 328 7.66 -10.56 -7.03
CA ASN A 328 8.39 -10.44 -5.78
C ASN A 328 8.07 -11.63 -4.87
N CYS A 329 9.00 -12.57 -4.76
CA CYS A 329 8.92 -13.72 -3.86
C CYS A 329 7.60 -14.51 -4.04
N GLY A 330 7.26 -14.84 -5.29
CA GLY A 330 6.06 -15.60 -5.64
C GLY A 330 4.76 -14.78 -5.74
N PHE A 331 4.79 -13.46 -5.50
CA PHE A 331 3.62 -12.58 -5.62
C PHE A 331 3.78 -11.51 -6.70
N CYS A 332 2.75 -11.30 -7.51
CA CYS A 332 2.73 -10.23 -8.51
C CYS A 332 2.33 -8.88 -7.89
N GLN A 333 3.26 -7.93 -7.91
CA GLN A 333 3.00 -6.54 -7.53
C GLN A 333 2.49 -5.78 -8.76
N CYS A 334 1.17 -5.64 -8.88
CA CYS A 334 0.54 -5.02 -10.05
C CYS A 334 0.82 -3.53 -10.16
N ALA A 335 0.92 -3.06 -11.41
CA ALA A 335 0.94 -1.64 -11.73
C ALA A 335 -0.37 -0.95 -11.29
N PRO A 336 -0.39 0.38 -11.08
CA PRO A 336 -1.52 1.10 -10.49
C PRO A 336 -2.88 0.81 -11.14
N ASP A 337 -2.90 0.67 -12.46
CA ASP A 337 -4.10 0.45 -13.27
C ASP A 337 -4.52 -1.03 -13.41
N TRP A 338 -3.85 -1.94 -12.71
CA TRP A 338 -4.08 -3.39 -12.79
C TRP A 338 -4.34 -4.01 -11.41
N GLN A 339 -5.08 -5.12 -11.40
CA GLN A 339 -5.42 -5.90 -10.21
C GLN A 339 -5.53 -7.40 -10.54
N GLY A 340 -5.73 -8.20 -9.48
CA GLY A 340 -5.77 -9.67 -9.55
C GLY A 340 -4.43 -10.30 -9.21
N GLU A 341 -4.42 -11.59 -8.89
CA GLU A 341 -3.22 -12.32 -8.44
C GLU A 341 -2.13 -12.43 -9.52
N ASN A 342 -2.51 -12.35 -10.79
CA ASN A 342 -1.61 -12.36 -11.94
C ASN A 342 -1.60 -11.01 -12.69
N CYS A 343 -2.19 -9.95 -12.12
CA CYS A 343 -2.29 -8.61 -12.74
C CYS A 343 -2.96 -8.57 -14.13
N ASN A 344 -3.90 -9.48 -14.41
CA ASN A 344 -4.58 -9.54 -15.71
C ASN A 344 -5.81 -8.62 -15.83
N CYS A 345 -6.26 -7.99 -14.75
CA CYS A 345 -7.52 -7.27 -14.70
C CYS A 345 -7.29 -5.77 -14.64
N SER A 346 -7.78 -5.01 -15.61
CA SER A 346 -7.63 -3.54 -15.60
C SER A 346 -8.64 -2.89 -14.63
N LYS A 347 -8.20 -1.88 -13.89
CA LYS A 347 -9.06 -1.01 -13.07
C LYS A 347 -9.69 0.13 -13.87
N ARG A 348 -9.25 0.33 -15.11
CA ARG A 348 -9.75 1.40 -15.96
C ARG A 348 -11.18 1.13 -16.39
N THR A 349 -11.99 2.18 -16.40
CA THR A 349 -13.42 2.13 -16.76
C THR A 349 -13.75 2.90 -18.04
N ASP A 350 -12.75 3.52 -18.67
CA ASP A 350 -12.94 4.35 -19.86
C ASP A 350 -13.41 3.53 -21.06
N THR A 351 -12.90 2.30 -21.21
CA THR A 351 -13.33 1.35 -22.25
C THR A 351 -14.78 0.87 -22.08
N CYS A 352 -15.35 1.02 -20.88
CA CYS A 352 -16.73 0.67 -20.57
C CYS A 352 -17.70 1.85 -20.74
N MET A 353 -17.23 3.04 -21.13
CA MET A 353 -18.05 4.24 -21.22
C MET A 353 -18.80 4.30 -22.56
N SER A 354 -20.12 4.43 -22.51
CA SER A 354 -20.95 4.60 -23.72
C SER A 354 -20.94 6.05 -24.23
N SER A 355 -21.43 6.26 -25.46
CA SER A 355 -21.66 7.60 -26.05
C SER A 355 -22.65 8.44 -25.23
N LEU A 356 -23.50 7.81 -24.42
CA LEU A 356 -24.44 8.46 -23.51
C LEU A 356 -23.79 8.90 -22.18
N GLY A 357 -22.48 8.69 -22.01
CA GLY A 357 -21.75 9.01 -20.77
C GLY A 357 -22.06 8.06 -19.61
N LEU A 358 -22.80 6.98 -19.86
CA LEU A 358 -23.14 5.96 -18.87
C LEU A 358 -22.23 4.74 -19.00
N LEU A 359 -21.81 4.20 -17.87
CA LEU A 359 -21.00 3.00 -17.78
C LEU A 359 -21.84 1.77 -18.21
N CYS A 360 -21.37 1.05 -19.23
CA CYS A 360 -22.11 -0.06 -19.85
C CYS A 360 -23.57 0.29 -20.19
N SER A 361 -23.80 1.53 -20.62
CA SER A 361 -25.13 2.09 -20.95
C SER A 361 -26.17 1.95 -19.82
N GLY A 362 -25.74 1.70 -18.58
CA GLY A 362 -26.61 1.40 -17.42
C GLY A 362 -27.23 0.00 -17.42
N ARG A 363 -26.77 -0.91 -18.30
CA ARG A 363 -27.36 -2.25 -18.54
C ARG A 363 -26.43 -3.41 -18.17
N GLY A 364 -25.36 -3.10 -17.45
CA GLY A 364 -24.32 -4.06 -17.08
C GLY A 364 -23.33 -3.50 -16.07
N GLN A 365 -22.31 -4.30 -15.77
CA GLN A 365 -21.20 -3.94 -14.87
C GLN A 365 -19.88 -3.95 -15.64
N CYS A 366 -18.97 -3.02 -15.34
CA CYS A 366 -17.63 -3.01 -15.92
C CYS A 366 -16.70 -3.88 -15.07
N VAL A 367 -16.29 -5.02 -15.62
CA VAL A 367 -15.38 -5.96 -14.97
C VAL A 367 -14.10 -6.02 -15.81
N CYS A 368 -12.98 -5.66 -15.21
CA CYS A 368 -11.66 -5.66 -15.86
C CYS A 368 -11.58 -4.81 -17.15
N GLY A 369 -12.32 -3.69 -17.22
CA GLY A 369 -12.37 -2.83 -18.40
C GLY A 369 -13.27 -3.36 -19.54
N VAL A 370 -14.08 -4.38 -19.29
CA VAL A 370 -15.05 -4.94 -20.24
C VAL A 370 -16.44 -4.95 -19.62
N CYS A 371 -17.47 -4.59 -20.39
CA CYS A 371 -18.85 -4.60 -19.91
C CYS A 371 -19.43 -6.01 -19.91
N GLU A 372 -19.90 -6.45 -18.75
CA GLU A 372 -20.71 -7.65 -18.57
C GLU A 372 -22.18 -7.22 -18.49
N CYS A 373 -22.93 -7.47 -19.58
CA CYS A 373 -24.32 -7.04 -19.70
C CYS A 373 -25.23 -7.92 -18.84
N THR A 374 -25.87 -7.33 -17.83
CA THR A 374 -26.78 -8.03 -16.91
C THR A 374 -28.22 -8.04 -17.42
N GLN A 375 -28.57 -7.11 -18.31
CA GLN A 375 -29.90 -7.03 -18.89
C GLN A 375 -30.09 -8.05 -20.03
N LEU A 376 -31.16 -8.84 -19.95
CA LEU A 376 -31.50 -9.87 -20.94
C LEU A 376 -31.72 -9.25 -22.34
N GLY A 377 -30.94 -9.73 -23.31
CA GLY A 377 -30.97 -9.29 -24.71
C GLY A 377 -30.16 -8.03 -25.02
N ALA A 378 -29.48 -7.45 -24.03
CA ALA A 378 -28.48 -6.39 -24.26
C ALA A 378 -27.11 -7.00 -24.62
N TYR A 379 -26.47 -6.46 -25.65
CA TYR A 379 -25.13 -6.86 -26.11
C TYR A 379 -24.37 -5.66 -26.70
N GLY A 380 -23.12 -5.88 -27.11
CA GLY A 380 -22.22 -4.83 -27.58
C GLY A 380 -21.15 -4.49 -26.53
N ALA A 381 -20.10 -3.77 -26.95
CA ALA A 381 -18.95 -3.48 -26.09
C ALA A 381 -19.30 -2.67 -24.83
N THR A 382 -20.39 -1.91 -24.90
CA THR A 382 -20.93 -1.09 -23.79
C THR A 382 -22.40 -1.38 -23.50
N CYS A 383 -22.90 -2.56 -23.89
CA CYS A 383 -24.31 -2.98 -23.71
C CYS A 383 -25.34 -2.01 -24.32
N ASP A 384 -24.98 -1.32 -25.38
CA ASP A 384 -25.77 -0.30 -26.08
C ASP A 384 -26.86 -0.92 -26.98
N LYS A 385 -26.63 -2.12 -27.50
CA LYS A 385 -27.54 -2.79 -28.45
C LYS A 385 -28.50 -3.70 -27.71
N CYS A 386 -29.81 -3.45 -27.83
CA CYS A 386 -30.84 -4.31 -27.22
C CYS A 386 -32.08 -4.40 -28.12
N PRO A 387 -32.16 -5.40 -29.01
CA PRO A 387 -33.30 -5.60 -29.92
C PRO A 387 -34.59 -6.03 -29.22
N THR A 388 -34.49 -6.62 -28.02
CA THR A 388 -35.64 -7.05 -27.19
C THR A 388 -36.15 -5.96 -26.26
N CYS A 389 -35.48 -4.81 -26.20
CA CYS A 389 -35.97 -3.65 -25.48
C CYS A 389 -37.06 -2.96 -26.32
N PRO A 390 -38.07 -2.31 -25.71
CA PRO A 390 -39.10 -1.61 -26.45
C PRO A 390 -38.47 -0.64 -27.46
N ASP A 391 -38.88 -0.74 -28.73
CA ASP A 391 -38.38 0.14 -29.78
C ASP A 391 -38.70 1.61 -29.46
N ALA A 392 -37.96 2.54 -30.07
CA ALA A 392 -38.18 3.97 -29.86
C ALA A 392 -39.66 4.34 -30.07
N CYS A 393 -40.36 3.69 -31.01
CA CYS A 393 -41.79 3.87 -31.25
C CYS A 393 -42.65 3.49 -30.04
N THR A 394 -42.41 2.36 -29.37
CA THR A 394 -43.18 1.93 -28.18
C THR A 394 -42.97 2.87 -27.00
N MET A 395 -41.75 3.32 -26.74
CA MET A 395 -41.49 4.27 -25.65
C MET A 395 -42.04 5.66 -25.95
N LYS A 396 -41.87 6.15 -27.18
CA LYS A 396 -42.36 7.47 -27.58
C LYS A 396 -43.89 7.52 -27.73
N LYS A 397 -44.54 6.39 -28.04
CA LYS A 397 -46.01 6.26 -28.02
C LYS A 397 -46.60 6.73 -26.70
N GLU A 398 -46.05 6.31 -25.56
CA GLU A 398 -46.59 6.69 -24.25
C GLU A 398 -46.53 8.20 -24.02
N CYS A 399 -45.49 8.86 -24.55
CA CYS A 399 -45.37 10.32 -24.50
C CYS A 399 -46.35 11.04 -25.43
N VAL A 400 -46.65 10.47 -26.61
CA VAL A 400 -47.65 11.01 -27.54
C VAL A 400 -49.05 10.91 -26.91
N GLU A 401 -49.43 9.75 -26.38
CA GLU A 401 -50.72 9.56 -25.68
C GLU A 401 -50.86 10.53 -24.50
N CYS A 402 -49.80 10.68 -23.72
CA CYS A 402 -49.83 11.50 -22.52
C CYS A 402 -49.86 13.01 -22.77
N LYS A 403 -48.99 13.53 -23.64
CA LYS A 403 -48.90 14.98 -23.90
C LYS A 403 -49.95 15.48 -24.88
N HIS A 404 -50.27 14.70 -25.92
CA HIS A 404 -51.19 15.13 -26.98
C HIS A 404 -52.64 14.72 -26.68
N PHE A 405 -52.90 13.41 -26.58
CA PHE A 405 -54.26 12.89 -26.35
C PHE A 405 -54.71 12.97 -24.89
N LYS A 406 -53.81 13.34 -23.96
CA LYS A 406 -54.07 13.50 -22.52
C LYS A 406 -54.73 12.28 -21.89
N ARG A 407 -54.23 11.09 -22.24
CA ARG A 407 -54.73 9.82 -21.74
C ARG A 407 -53.58 8.80 -21.62
N GLY A 408 -53.85 7.68 -20.95
CA GLY A 408 -52.89 6.61 -20.72
C GLY A 408 -52.07 6.79 -19.44
N LYS A 409 -51.30 5.76 -19.09
CA LYS A 409 -50.67 5.60 -17.76
C LYS A 409 -49.85 6.79 -17.29
N LEU A 410 -49.00 7.35 -18.16
CA LEU A 410 -48.14 8.49 -17.80
C LEU A 410 -48.94 9.77 -17.50
N TYR A 411 -50.15 9.90 -18.07
CA TYR A 411 -51.06 11.00 -17.81
C TYR A 411 -51.79 10.79 -16.48
N ASP A 412 -52.31 9.57 -16.27
CA ASP A 412 -53.05 9.19 -15.05
C ASP A 412 -52.17 9.30 -13.80
N GLU A 413 -50.90 8.92 -13.89
CA GLU A 413 -49.92 9.00 -12.79
C GLU A 413 -49.27 10.39 -12.66
N ASN A 414 -49.64 11.35 -13.52
CA ASN A 414 -49.13 12.74 -13.53
C ASN A 414 -47.59 12.87 -13.60
N ILE A 415 -46.92 11.90 -14.22
CA ILE A 415 -45.45 11.86 -14.40
C ILE A 415 -45.01 12.25 -15.83
N CYS A 416 -45.97 12.59 -16.69
CA CYS A 416 -45.80 13.00 -18.07
C CYS A 416 -44.67 14.02 -18.31
N GLY A 417 -44.69 15.15 -17.58
CA GLY A 417 -43.75 16.25 -17.79
C GLY A 417 -42.32 15.95 -17.36
N ARG A 418 -42.13 14.94 -16.50
CA ARG A 418 -40.81 14.53 -16.01
C ARG A 418 -40.11 13.58 -16.98
N ILE A 419 -40.89 12.65 -17.56
CA ILE A 419 -40.38 11.57 -18.42
C ILE A 419 -40.32 12.02 -19.88
N CYS A 420 -41.37 12.67 -20.38
CA CYS A 420 -41.47 13.08 -21.77
C CYS A 420 -40.89 14.49 -21.96
N LYS A 421 -39.59 14.58 -22.25
CA LYS A 421 -38.90 15.86 -22.48
C LYS A 421 -38.89 16.29 -23.94
N ASP A 422 -39.28 15.40 -24.85
CA ASP A 422 -39.28 15.68 -26.28
C ASP A 422 -40.28 16.79 -26.64
N GLU A 423 -39.92 17.54 -27.68
CA GLU A 423 -40.74 18.57 -28.29
C GLU A 423 -41.72 17.91 -29.28
N ILE A 424 -43.02 18.15 -29.12
CA ILE A 424 -44.07 17.57 -29.97
C ILE A 424 -44.63 18.67 -30.88
N LEU A 425 -44.56 18.43 -32.18
CA LEU A 425 -45.09 19.29 -33.22
C LEU A 425 -46.25 18.57 -33.92
N LEU A 426 -47.42 19.20 -33.95
CA LEU A 426 -48.61 18.64 -34.58
C LEU A 426 -48.65 19.01 -36.06
N VAL A 427 -48.72 18.01 -36.93
CA VAL A 427 -48.69 18.17 -38.39
C VAL A 427 -49.91 17.53 -39.03
N ASP A 428 -50.32 18.04 -40.20
CA ASP A 428 -51.45 17.47 -40.96
C ASP A 428 -51.02 16.26 -41.79
N GLU A 429 -49.80 16.28 -42.33
CA GLU A 429 -49.16 15.15 -43.02
C GLU A 429 -47.69 15.03 -42.61
N LEU A 430 -47.18 13.79 -42.56
CA LEU A 430 -45.77 13.51 -42.24
C LEU A 430 -44.92 13.65 -43.51
N VAL A 431 -44.01 14.62 -43.54
CA VAL A 431 -43.06 14.82 -44.65
C VAL A 431 -41.84 13.91 -44.45
N LEU A 432 -41.37 13.25 -45.52
CA LEU A 432 -40.13 12.48 -45.51
C LEU A 432 -38.92 13.43 -45.54
N HIS A 433 -38.23 13.58 -44.41
CA HIS A 433 -36.88 14.18 -44.36
C HIS A 433 -35.79 13.10 -44.35
N ASP A 434 -34.61 13.43 -44.92
CA ASP A 434 -33.48 12.55 -45.20
C ASP A 434 -33.02 11.63 -44.04
N SER A 435 -32.59 10.42 -44.43
CA SER A 435 -31.84 9.31 -43.78
C SER A 435 -31.90 8.99 -42.26
N ASN A 436 -32.41 9.84 -41.36
CA ASN A 436 -32.39 9.61 -39.90
C ASN A 436 -33.76 9.79 -39.20
N ALA A 437 -34.88 9.76 -39.94
CA ALA A 437 -36.23 9.83 -39.36
C ALA A 437 -36.90 8.43 -39.27
N VAL A 438 -37.53 8.12 -38.13
CA VAL A 438 -38.26 6.87 -37.90
C VAL A 438 -39.77 7.11 -37.88
N ASN A 439 -40.50 6.43 -38.76
CA ASN A 439 -41.96 6.51 -38.84
C ASN A 439 -42.60 5.43 -37.95
N CYS A 440 -43.42 5.86 -37.00
CA CYS A 440 -44.10 5.01 -36.03
C CYS A 440 -45.62 5.06 -36.26
N SER A 441 -46.29 3.92 -36.09
CA SER A 441 -47.75 3.87 -36.09
C SER A 441 -48.26 2.85 -35.09
N TYR A 442 -49.36 3.14 -34.42
CA TYR A 442 -50.00 2.22 -33.48
C TYR A 442 -51.51 2.40 -33.49
N LYS A 443 -52.24 1.38 -33.01
CA LYS A 443 -53.68 1.47 -32.77
C LYS A 443 -53.97 1.84 -31.32
N ASP A 444 -54.90 2.76 -31.12
CA ASP A 444 -55.39 3.12 -29.80
C ASP A 444 -56.50 2.17 -29.32
N GLU A 445 -57.05 2.44 -28.14
CA GLU A 445 -58.10 1.62 -27.50
C GLU A 445 -59.43 1.62 -28.29
N ASN A 446 -59.63 2.58 -29.19
CA ASN A 446 -60.81 2.69 -30.06
C ASN A 446 -60.56 2.11 -31.47
N ASP A 447 -59.49 1.30 -31.62
CA ASP A 447 -58.99 0.76 -32.89
C ASP A 447 -58.60 1.82 -33.93
N CYS A 448 -58.38 3.07 -33.51
CA CYS A 448 -57.95 4.16 -34.38
C CYS A 448 -56.44 4.12 -34.60
N VAL A 449 -56.00 4.27 -35.84
CA VAL A 449 -54.57 4.25 -36.19
C VAL A 449 -53.97 5.65 -36.02
N VAL A 450 -53.07 5.79 -35.05
CA VAL A 450 -52.28 7.00 -34.80
C VAL A 450 -50.91 6.85 -35.47
N ARG A 451 -50.46 7.89 -36.17
CA ARG A 451 -49.14 7.93 -36.83
C ARG A 451 -48.32 9.11 -36.34
N PHE A 452 -47.03 8.87 -36.11
CA PHE A 452 -46.07 9.91 -35.74
C PHE A 452 -44.66 9.59 -36.24
N GLN A 453 -43.82 10.60 -36.39
CA GLN A 453 -42.43 10.46 -36.82
C GLN A 453 -41.49 10.99 -35.73
N TYR A 454 -40.43 10.22 -35.47
CA TYR A 454 -39.34 10.58 -34.56
C TYR A 454 -38.12 11.00 -35.37
N TYR A 455 -37.56 12.17 -35.05
CA TYR A 455 -36.32 12.68 -35.63
C TYR A 455 -35.37 13.18 -34.54
N GLU A 456 -34.08 12.97 -34.74
CA GLU A 456 -33.01 13.42 -33.85
C GLU A 456 -31.99 14.23 -34.65
N ASP A 457 -31.72 15.45 -34.20
CA ASP A 457 -30.74 16.32 -34.87
C ASP A 457 -29.30 15.90 -34.54
N ALA A 458 -28.33 16.47 -35.26
CA ALA A 458 -26.90 16.21 -35.04
C ALA A 458 -26.39 16.67 -33.65
N SER A 459 -27.20 17.41 -32.89
CA SER A 459 -26.91 17.88 -31.54
C SER A 459 -27.53 16.98 -30.45
N GLY A 460 -28.23 15.91 -30.83
CA GLY A 460 -28.92 15.00 -29.92
C GLY A 460 -30.26 15.54 -29.37
N LYS A 461 -30.85 16.58 -30.00
CA LYS A 461 -32.18 17.08 -29.66
C LYS A 461 -33.23 16.28 -30.44
N SER A 462 -34.16 15.67 -29.71
CA SER A 462 -35.25 14.87 -30.24
C SER A 462 -36.54 15.67 -30.47
N ILE A 463 -37.14 15.50 -31.65
CA ILE A 463 -38.39 16.15 -32.06
C ILE A 463 -39.37 15.07 -32.57
N LEU A 464 -40.63 15.14 -32.12
CA LEU A 464 -41.70 14.26 -32.58
C LEU A 464 -42.73 15.02 -33.40
N PHE A 465 -43.02 14.53 -34.60
CA PHE A 465 -44.09 15.04 -35.46
C PHE A 465 -45.30 14.09 -35.38
N VAL A 466 -46.46 14.57 -34.93
CA VAL A 466 -47.66 13.73 -34.71
C VAL A 466 -48.81 14.21 -35.60
N ILE A 467 -49.52 13.27 -36.25
CA ILE A 467 -50.71 13.59 -37.05
C ILE A 467 -51.87 14.00 -36.13
N LYS A 468 -52.57 15.10 -36.47
CA LYS A 468 -53.63 15.69 -35.62
C LYS A 468 -54.85 14.78 -35.38
N GLU A 469 -55.33 14.03 -36.37
CA GLU A 469 -56.54 13.20 -36.26
C GLU A 469 -56.28 11.73 -36.70
N PRO A 470 -56.71 10.71 -35.91
CA PRO A 470 -56.46 9.29 -36.21
C PRO A 470 -57.60 8.59 -36.99
N ASP A 471 -57.26 7.52 -37.75
CA ASP A 471 -58.19 6.77 -38.62
C ASP A 471 -58.88 5.58 -37.91
N CYS A 472 -60.22 5.53 -37.72
CA CYS A 472 -60.94 4.48 -36.95
C CYS A 472 -61.91 3.58 -37.77
N PRO A 473 -62.13 2.28 -37.42
CA PRO A 473 -63.04 1.35 -38.10
C PRO A 473 -64.53 1.49 -37.71
N LYS A 474 -65.44 1.00 -38.58
CA LYS A 474 -66.91 0.97 -38.37
C LYS A 474 -67.37 -0.49 -38.11
N GLY A 475 -68.18 -0.78 -37.08
CA GLY A 475 -68.42 -2.15 -36.53
C GLY A 475 -69.35 -3.15 -37.30
N PRO A 476 -69.39 -4.46 -36.91
CA PRO A 476 -69.99 -5.59 -37.68
C PRO A 476 -71.43 -6.03 -37.29
N ASP A 477 -72.08 -6.85 -38.14
CA ASP A 477 -73.53 -7.15 -38.14
C ASP A 477 -73.94 -8.39 -37.29
N ILE A 478 -74.95 -8.23 -36.44
CA ILE A 478 -75.31 -9.13 -35.31
C ILE A 478 -75.89 -10.48 -35.76
N LEU A 479 -76.42 -10.57 -36.99
CA LEU A 479 -77.21 -11.73 -37.45
C LEU A 479 -76.40 -13.03 -37.61
N VAL A 480 -75.12 -12.95 -37.97
CA VAL A 480 -74.30 -14.10 -38.40
C VAL A 480 -73.90 -15.01 -37.22
N VAL A 481 -73.79 -14.45 -36.01
CA VAL A 481 -73.28 -15.17 -34.84
C VAL A 481 -74.30 -16.17 -34.26
N LEU A 482 -75.60 -15.89 -34.36
CA LEU A 482 -76.64 -16.74 -33.77
C LEU A 482 -76.79 -18.10 -34.46
N LEU A 483 -76.55 -18.18 -35.77
CA LEU A 483 -76.80 -19.40 -36.56
C LEU A 483 -75.75 -20.50 -36.34
N SER A 484 -74.52 -20.15 -35.98
CA SER A 484 -73.42 -21.11 -35.83
C SER A 484 -73.54 -21.96 -34.56
N VAL A 485 -74.04 -21.39 -33.47
CA VAL A 485 -74.13 -22.04 -32.16
C VAL A 485 -75.17 -23.16 -32.15
N ALA A 486 -76.31 -22.94 -32.80
CA ALA A 486 -77.39 -23.92 -32.85
C ALA A 486 -76.98 -25.24 -33.54
N GLY A 487 -76.13 -25.17 -34.58
CA GLY A 487 -75.70 -26.35 -35.33
C GLY A 487 -74.80 -27.30 -34.53
N ALA A 488 -73.94 -26.77 -33.66
CA ALA A 488 -72.95 -27.58 -32.93
C ALA A 488 -73.58 -28.48 -31.85
N VAL A 489 -74.59 -27.97 -31.13
CA VAL A 489 -75.28 -28.71 -30.07
C VAL A 489 -75.97 -29.97 -30.61
N LEU A 490 -76.55 -29.85 -31.81
CA LEU A 490 -77.31 -30.91 -32.44
C LEU A 490 -76.40 -32.09 -32.87
N PHE A 491 -75.18 -31.79 -33.33
CA PHE A 491 -74.23 -32.80 -33.77
C PHE A 491 -73.68 -33.66 -32.62
N LEU A 492 -73.38 -33.04 -31.47
CA LEU A 492 -72.82 -33.74 -30.31
C LEU A 492 -73.82 -34.72 -29.66
N GLY A 493 -75.11 -34.36 -29.62
CA GLY A 493 -76.15 -35.25 -29.12
C GLY A 493 -76.28 -36.55 -29.92
N LEU A 494 -76.13 -36.47 -31.24
CA LEU A 494 -76.19 -37.63 -32.14
C LEU A 494 -75.02 -38.60 -31.94
N ALA A 495 -73.81 -38.07 -31.74
CA ALA A 495 -72.62 -38.90 -31.53
C ALA A 495 -72.68 -39.72 -30.23
N ALA A 496 -73.19 -39.14 -29.13
CA ALA A 496 -73.30 -39.83 -27.85
C ALA A 496 -74.25 -41.04 -27.90
N LEU A 497 -75.37 -40.91 -28.62
CA LEU A 497 -76.34 -41.99 -28.80
C LEU A 497 -75.74 -43.18 -29.58
N LEU A 498 -74.90 -42.91 -30.59
CA LEU A 498 -74.23 -43.96 -31.36
C LEU A 498 -73.22 -44.73 -30.52
N ILE A 499 -72.47 -44.04 -29.65
CA ILE A 499 -71.47 -44.66 -28.77
C ILE A 499 -72.14 -45.57 -27.72
N TRP A 500 -73.25 -45.13 -27.11
CA TRP A 500 -74.03 -45.98 -26.19
C TRP A 500 -74.43 -47.29 -26.88
N LYS A 501 -75.05 -47.19 -28.06
CA LYS A 501 -75.56 -48.36 -28.79
C LYS A 501 -74.45 -49.36 -29.11
N LEU A 502 -73.25 -48.88 -29.43
CA LEU A 502 -72.07 -49.72 -29.65
C LEU A 502 -71.66 -50.50 -28.39
N LEU A 503 -71.60 -49.84 -27.23
CA LEU A 503 -71.18 -50.46 -25.97
C LEU A 503 -72.14 -51.55 -25.49
N VAL A 504 -73.45 -51.32 -25.59
CA VAL A 504 -74.46 -52.33 -25.24
C VAL A 504 -74.35 -53.56 -26.13
N THR A 505 -74.14 -53.36 -27.44
CA THR A 505 -74.00 -54.47 -28.39
C THR A 505 -72.78 -55.36 -28.09
N ILE A 506 -71.69 -54.79 -27.58
CA ILE A 506 -70.49 -55.53 -27.18
C ILE A 506 -70.73 -56.35 -25.91
N HIS A 507 -71.49 -55.80 -24.94
CA HIS A 507 -71.78 -56.48 -23.69
C HIS A 507 -72.67 -57.72 -23.90
N ASP A 508 -73.75 -57.60 -24.68
CA ASP A 508 -74.63 -58.72 -25.02
C ASP A 508 -73.88 -59.87 -25.72
N ARG A 509 -72.93 -59.54 -26.61
CA ARG A 509 -72.12 -60.55 -27.31
C ARG A 509 -71.20 -61.34 -26.36
N ARG A 510 -70.71 -60.71 -25.28
CA ARG A 510 -69.86 -61.38 -24.29
C ARG A 510 -70.66 -62.32 -23.38
N GLU A 511 -71.84 -61.89 -22.95
CA GLU A 511 -72.76 -62.73 -22.16
C GLU A 511 -73.21 -63.96 -22.96
N PHE A 512 -73.54 -63.79 -24.24
CA PHE A 512 -73.94 -64.91 -25.11
C PHE A 512 -72.85 -65.98 -25.25
N ALA A 513 -71.58 -65.58 -25.38
CA ALA A 513 -70.46 -66.51 -25.49
C ALA A 513 -70.23 -67.33 -24.20
N LYS A 514 -70.43 -66.72 -23.03
CA LYS A 514 -70.30 -67.38 -21.72
C LYS A 514 -71.39 -68.45 -21.53
N PHE A 515 -72.60 -68.21 -22.03
CA PHE A 515 -73.71 -69.15 -21.96
C PHE A 515 -73.46 -70.43 -22.81
N GLU A 516 -72.79 -70.34 -23.96
CA GLU A 516 -72.45 -71.51 -24.78
C GLU A 516 -71.42 -72.44 -24.13
N GLU A 517 -70.44 -71.91 -23.40
CA GLU A 517 -69.44 -72.71 -22.66
C GLU A 517 -70.06 -73.53 -21.52
N GLU A 518 -71.04 -72.97 -20.81
CA GLU A 518 -71.75 -73.68 -19.73
C GLU A 518 -72.63 -74.82 -20.26
N ARG A 519 -73.19 -74.67 -21.46
CA ARG A 519 -74.00 -75.71 -22.13
C ARG A 519 -73.17 -76.92 -22.58
N ALA A 520 -71.89 -76.74 -22.89
CA ALA A 520 -71.01 -77.79 -23.42
C ALA A 520 -70.48 -78.77 -22.35
N ARG A 521 -70.58 -78.44 -21.05
CA ARG A 521 -70.00 -79.24 -19.93
C ARG A 521 -70.96 -80.25 -19.27
N ALA A 522 -72.21 -80.38 -19.72
CA ALA A 522 -73.15 -81.36 -19.19
C ALA A 522 -73.30 -82.58 -20.12
N LYS A 523 -72.65 -83.70 -19.79
CA LYS A 523 -72.93 -85.05 -20.34
C LYS A 523 -73.33 -85.98 -19.20
N TRP A 524 -74.46 -86.67 -19.34
CA TRP A 524 -74.90 -87.78 -18.46
C TRP A 524 -74.92 -89.08 -19.27
N ASP A 525 -74.32 -90.13 -18.70
CA ASP A 525 -74.20 -91.48 -19.26
C ASP A 525 -75.35 -92.38 -18.75
N THR A 526 -75.77 -93.33 -19.57
CA THR A 526 -76.97 -94.18 -19.43
C THR A 526 -76.61 -95.64 -19.12
N GLY A 527 -77.13 -96.22 -18.02
CA GLY A 527 -77.19 -97.69 -17.84
C GLY A 527 -77.52 -98.18 -16.40
N HIS A 528 -78.51 -99.09 -16.24
CA HIS A 528 -79.23 -99.42 -14.99
C HIS A 528 -78.88 -100.78 -14.31
N ASN A 529 -78.92 -100.81 -12.95
CA ASN A 529 -79.34 -101.81 -11.90
C ASN A 529 -79.34 -103.35 -12.20
N PRO A 530 -78.72 -104.29 -11.41
CA PRO A 530 -79.35 -104.92 -10.21
C PRO A 530 -78.43 -105.61 -9.12
N LEU A 531 -78.91 -105.66 -7.85
CA LEU A 531 -78.55 -106.59 -6.71
C LEU A 531 -77.27 -106.36 -5.82
N TYR A 532 -77.46 -105.70 -4.65
CA TYR A 532 -77.10 -106.22 -3.28
C TYR A 532 -75.56 -106.38 -2.92
N LYS A 533 -74.96 -106.14 -1.72
CA LYS A 533 -75.23 -106.32 -0.26
C LYS A 533 -74.41 -105.31 0.59
N GLY A 534 -74.89 -104.70 1.68
CA GLY A 534 -74.93 -105.21 3.08
C GLY A 534 -73.64 -104.82 3.85
N ALA A 535 -73.62 -104.25 5.07
CA ALA A 535 -74.48 -104.48 6.22
C ALA A 535 -74.50 -103.29 7.22
N THR A 536 -75.58 -103.19 8.00
CA THR A 536 -75.63 -102.49 9.30
C THR A 536 -76.44 -103.34 10.28
N SER A 537 -75.96 -103.45 11.51
CA SER A 537 -76.39 -104.38 12.56
C SER A 537 -77.72 -104.01 13.24
N THR A 538 -78.40 -105.06 13.70
CA THR A 538 -79.67 -105.17 14.43
C THR A 538 -79.72 -104.51 15.82
N PHE A 539 -80.94 -104.15 16.25
CA PHE A 539 -81.42 -104.32 17.63
C PHE A 539 -82.90 -104.79 17.62
N THR A 540 -83.27 -105.57 18.63
CA THR A 540 -84.44 -106.48 18.67
C THR A 540 -85.56 -106.06 19.63
N ASN A 541 -86.79 -106.36 19.20
CA ASN A 541 -87.89 -107.02 19.94
C ASN A 541 -88.94 -106.23 20.76
N ILE A 542 -90.15 -106.81 20.64
CA ILE A 542 -91.35 -106.92 21.49
C ILE A 542 -92.55 -105.99 21.20
N THR A 543 -93.67 -106.65 20.86
CA THR A 543 -95.11 -106.28 20.96
C THR A 543 -95.69 -105.26 19.97
N TYR A 544 -96.85 -105.45 19.32
CA TYR A 544 -97.79 -106.57 19.06
C TYR A 544 -98.77 -105.93 18.03
N ARG A 545 -98.90 -106.40 16.78
CA ARG A 545 -99.71 -107.52 16.29
C ARG A 545 -101.23 -107.39 16.50
N GLY A 546 -101.95 -107.50 15.39
CA GLY A 546 -103.33 -107.99 15.30
C GLY A 546 -103.93 -107.53 13.98
N LYS A 547 -103.98 -108.36 12.93
CA LYS A 547 -104.99 -109.43 12.69
C LYS A 547 -106.39 -108.81 12.60
N ASP A 548 -107.15 -108.88 11.52
CA ASP A 548 -107.13 -109.75 10.32
C ASP A 548 -107.24 -108.95 9.02
#